data_AF-A0ABD8B4F1-F1
#
_entry.id   AF-A0ABD8B4F1-F1
#
_cell.length_a   1.000
_cell.length_b   1.000
_cell.length_c   1.000
_cell.angle_alpha   90.00
_cell.angle_beta   90.00
_cell.angle_gamma   90.00
#
_symmetry.space_group_name_H-M   'P 1'
#
loop_
_entity.id
_entity.type
_entity.pdbx_description
1 polymer ?
#
loop_
_entity_poly.entity_id
_entity_poly.type
_entity_poly.pdbx_seq_one_letter_code
_entity_poly.pdbx_strand_id
1 'polypeptide(L)'
;MMRSVDQMAPYDSYAVIDAISPRPLLMIIGSEADTAYFSGEVISEAGEPKEFFVIDGATHVDLYDKEEYVTPAIAKLADFFARNLPA
;
A
#
# COMPACT_ATOMS: atom_id res chain seq x y z
N MET A 1 0.97 -6.25 28.58
CA MET A 1 2.20 -5.74 27.93
C MET A 1 2.98 -6.87 27.23
N MET A 2 3.36 -7.97 27.91
CA MET A 2 4.18 -9.05 27.29
C MET A 2 3.56 -9.68 26.03
N ARG A 3 2.28 -10.08 26.09
CA ARG A 3 1.60 -10.79 24.98
C ARG A 3 1.66 -10.04 23.64
N SER A 4 1.47 -8.73 23.62
CA SER A 4 1.44 -7.98 22.34
C SER A 4 2.81 -7.97 21.66
N VAL A 5 3.89 -7.85 22.44
CA VAL A 5 5.26 -7.89 21.91
C VAL A 5 5.59 -9.28 21.37
N ASP A 6 5.20 -10.34 22.10
CA ASP A 6 5.41 -11.73 21.67
C ASP A 6 4.69 -12.06 20.34
N GLN A 7 3.61 -11.36 20.02
CA GLN A 7 2.90 -11.51 18.75
C GLN A 7 3.48 -10.64 17.63
N MET A 8 3.97 -9.44 17.95
CA MET A 8 4.59 -8.54 16.97
C MET A 8 5.96 -9.03 16.49
N ALA A 9 6.76 -9.61 17.40
CA ALA A 9 8.13 -10.02 17.08
C ALA A 9 8.25 -11.05 15.93
N PRO A 10 7.40 -12.09 15.84
CA PRO A 10 7.44 -13.03 14.72
C PRO A 10 6.57 -12.61 13.52
N TYR A 11 5.86 -11.47 13.59
CA TYR A 11 4.95 -11.07 12.52
C TYR A 11 5.73 -10.48 11.35
N ASP A 12 5.46 -11.00 10.16
CA ASP A 12 5.99 -10.52 8.90
C ASP A 12 4.82 -10.31 7.92
N SER A 13 4.66 -9.07 7.47
CA SER A 13 3.59 -8.70 6.51
C SER A 13 3.83 -9.26 5.11
N TYR A 14 5.06 -9.70 4.78
CA TYR A 14 5.45 -10.13 3.43
C TYR A 14 5.49 -11.65 3.25
N ALA A 15 5.46 -12.42 4.34
CA ALA A 15 5.70 -13.88 4.34
C ALA A 15 4.88 -14.72 3.33
N VAL A 16 3.73 -14.21 2.86
CA VAL A 16 2.85 -14.89 1.89
C VAL A 16 2.42 -13.98 0.73
N ILE A 17 3.26 -13.02 0.37
CA ILE A 17 2.94 -12.00 -0.66
C ILE A 17 2.62 -12.62 -2.03
N ASP A 18 3.29 -13.72 -2.38
CA ASP A 18 3.05 -14.48 -3.60
C ASP A 18 1.63 -15.02 -3.71
N ALA A 19 0.95 -15.25 -2.58
CA ALA A 19 -0.41 -15.74 -2.56
C ALA A 19 -1.44 -14.68 -2.99
N ILE A 20 -1.07 -13.40 -3.10
CA ILE A 20 -1.97 -12.32 -3.54
C ILE A 20 -2.37 -12.55 -5.01
N SER A 21 -1.38 -12.78 -5.87
CA SER A 21 -1.60 -13.07 -7.29
C SER A 21 -2.52 -14.29 -7.47
N PRO A 22 -3.46 -14.28 -8.45
CA PRO A 22 -3.63 -13.30 -9.54
C PRO A 22 -4.56 -12.13 -9.19
N ARG A 23 -4.87 -11.90 -7.92
CA ARG A 23 -5.70 -10.75 -7.53
C ARG A 23 -4.89 -9.46 -7.72
N PRO A 24 -5.51 -8.40 -8.29
CA PRO A 24 -4.85 -7.11 -8.45
C PRO A 24 -4.39 -6.51 -7.13
N LEU A 25 -3.18 -5.96 -7.13
CA LEU A 25 -2.59 -5.25 -5.99
C LEU A 25 -2.34 -3.79 -6.34
N LEU A 26 -2.70 -2.86 -5.46
CA LEU A 26 -2.39 -1.44 -5.57
C LEU A 26 -1.69 -0.97 -4.29
N MET A 27 -0.52 -0.37 -4.44
CA MET A 27 0.17 0.36 -3.38
C MET A 27 0.19 1.86 -3.71
N ILE A 28 -0.16 2.69 -2.72
CA ILE A 28 -0.14 4.16 -2.84
C ILE A 28 0.85 4.71 -1.81
N ILE A 29 1.79 5.52 -2.27
CA ILE A 29 2.78 6.19 -1.40
C ILE A 29 2.90 7.67 -1.74
N GLY A 30 3.48 8.43 -0.81
CA GLY A 30 4.03 9.74 -1.10
C GLY A 30 5.51 9.64 -1.51
N SER A 31 5.97 10.48 -2.42
CA SER A 31 7.38 10.46 -2.88
C SER A 31 8.39 10.84 -1.80
N GLU A 32 7.97 11.66 -0.82
CA GLU A 32 8.78 12.13 0.30
C GLU A 32 8.50 11.32 1.59
N ALA A 33 7.84 10.16 1.47
CA ALA A 33 7.57 9.30 2.62
C ALA A 33 8.81 8.47 2.98
N ASP A 34 9.33 8.65 4.20
CA ASP A 34 10.39 7.78 4.75
C ASP A 34 10.00 6.30 4.78
N THR A 35 8.69 6.01 4.76
CA THR A 35 8.12 4.65 4.76
C THR A 35 7.85 4.10 3.35
N ALA A 36 8.16 4.84 2.28
CA ALA A 36 7.92 4.44 0.90
C ALA A 36 8.56 3.09 0.54
N TYR A 37 9.73 2.79 1.11
CA TYR A 37 10.45 1.54 0.86
C TYR A 37 9.65 0.29 1.25
N PHE A 38 8.79 0.35 2.28
CA PHE A 38 7.95 -0.79 2.66
C PHE A 38 7.01 -1.21 1.52
N SER A 39 6.38 -0.23 0.86
CA SER A 39 5.53 -0.51 -0.31
C SER A 39 6.35 -0.87 -1.54
N GLY A 40 7.55 -0.32 -1.68
CA GLY A 40 8.48 -0.69 -2.76
C GLY A 40 8.92 -2.15 -2.69
N GLU A 41 9.20 -2.66 -1.49
CA GLU A 41 9.52 -4.06 -1.24
C GLU A 41 8.35 -4.97 -1.64
N VAL A 42 7.12 -4.63 -1.22
CA VAL A 42 5.91 -5.33 -1.66
C VAL A 42 5.79 -5.38 -3.17
N ILE A 43 5.98 -4.24 -3.85
CA ILE A 43 5.91 -4.19 -5.31
C ILE A 43 7.03 -5.01 -5.95
N SER A 44 8.20 -5.12 -5.33
CA SER A 44 9.29 -5.93 -5.86
C SER A 44 9.00 -7.44 -5.76
N GLU A 45 8.37 -7.88 -4.68
CA GLU A 45 8.12 -9.29 -4.39
C GLU A 45 6.79 -9.82 -4.94
N ALA A 46 5.74 -9.00 -4.96
CA ALA A 46 4.41 -9.44 -5.37
C ALA A 46 4.35 -9.90 -6.83
N GLY A 47 3.51 -10.90 -7.12
CA GLY A 47 3.15 -11.27 -8.49
C GLY A 47 2.24 -10.26 -9.20
N GLU A 48 2.09 -10.38 -10.52
CA GLU A 48 1.16 -9.57 -11.32
C GLU A 48 -0.31 -10.02 -11.13
N PRO A 49 -1.31 -9.14 -11.38
CA PRO A 49 -1.19 -7.73 -11.74
C PRO A 49 -0.95 -6.82 -10.53
N LYS A 50 0.03 -5.91 -10.59
CA LYS A 50 0.34 -4.95 -9.52
C LYS A 50 0.55 -3.52 -10.03
N GLU A 51 0.12 -2.54 -9.23
CA GLU A 51 0.23 -1.11 -9.51
C GLU A 51 0.92 -0.38 -8.34
N PHE A 52 1.90 0.47 -8.67
CA PHE A 52 2.56 1.36 -7.70
C PHE A 52 2.26 2.82 -8.03
N PHE A 53 1.46 3.48 -7.21
CA PHE A 53 1.02 4.84 -7.43
C PHE A 53 1.72 5.79 -6.46
N VAL A 54 2.54 6.69 -7.00
CA VAL A 54 3.34 7.64 -6.23
C VAL A 54 2.71 9.03 -6.34
N ILE A 55 2.42 9.65 -5.20
CA ILE A 55 1.91 11.01 -5.08
C ILE A 55 3.10 11.93 -4.79
N ASP A 56 3.43 12.78 -5.75
CA ASP A 56 4.57 13.69 -5.68
C ASP A 56 4.43 14.69 -4.52
N GLY A 57 5.51 14.90 -3.78
CA GLY A 57 5.60 15.84 -2.67
C GLY A 57 4.99 15.39 -1.33
N ALA A 58 4.22 14.30 -1.31
CA ALA A 58 3.58 13.83 -0.08
C ALA A 58 4.55 13.07 0.84
N THR A 59 4.49 13.35 2.15
CA THR A 59 5.08 12.48 3.18
C THR A 59 4.11 11.38 3.63
N HIS A 60 4.55 10.49 4.52
CA HIS A 60 3.70 9.41 5.04
C HIS A 60 2.42 9.92 5.72
N VAL A 61 2.55 10.92 6.59
CA VAL A 61 1.44 11.45 7.38
C VAL A 61 0.54 12.38 6.56
N ASP A 62 1.05 12.96 5.48
CA ASP A 62 0.26 13.84 4.62
C ASP A 62 -0.90 13.10 3.93
N LEU A 63 -0.73 11.80 3.67
CA LEU A 63 -1.79 10.94 3.13
C LEU A 63 -2.91 10.64 4.14
N TYR A 64 -2.82 11.11 5.39
CA TYR A 64 -3.86 10.86 6.39
C TYR A 64 -4.96 11.92 6.35
N ASP A 65 -4.61 13.18 6.07
CA ASP A 65 -5.55 14.30 6.24
C ASP A 65 -5.38 15.48 5.27
N LYS A 66 -4.25 15.62 4.56
CA LYS A 66 -4.07 16.74 3.64
C LYS A 66 -4.83 16.49 2.35
N GLU A 67 -5.90 17.28 2.14
CA GLU A 67 -6.79 17.15 0.98
C GLU A 67 -6.04 17.13 -0.36
N GLU A 68 -4.96 17.91 -0.50
CA GLU A 68 -4.15 17.96 -1.73
C GLU A 68 -3.55 16.59 -2.13
N TYR A 69 -3.28 15.71 -1.16
CA TYR A 69 -2.73 14.37 -1.39
C TYR A 69 -3.76 13.25 -1.19
N VAL A 70 -4.71 13.42 -0.25
CA VAL A 70 -5.81 12.47 -0.04
C VAL A 70 -6.73 12.40 -1.25
N THR A 71 -7.02 13.53 -1.89
CA THR A 71 -7.91 13.60 -3.07
C THR A 71 -7.43 12.69 -4.22
N PRO A 72 -6.18 12.79 -4.71
CA PRO A 72 -5.68 11.89 -5.75
C PRO A 72 -5.59 10.43 -5.29
N ALA A 73 -5.26 10.15 -4.02
CA ALA A 73 -5.27 8.80 -3.48
C ALA A 73 -6.66 8.15 -3.55
N ILE A 74 -7.70 8.88 -3.15
CA ILE A 74 -9.09 8.40 -3.17
C ILE A 74 -9.58 8.21 -4.60
N ALA A 75 -9.26 9.13 -5.51
CA ALA A 75 -9.59 8.98 -6.93
C ALA A 75 -8.97 7.69 -7.52
N LYS A 76 -7.71 7.39 -7.17
CA LYS A 76 -7.04 6.17 -7.60
C LYS A 76 -7.67 4.91 -7.02
N LEU A 77 -8.02 4.92 -5.73
CA LEU A 77 -8.72 3.81 -5.07
C LEU A 77 -10.09 3.55 -5.69
N ALA A 78 -10.87 4.60 -5.96
CA ALA A 78 -12.18 4.49 -6.57
C ALA A 78 -12.12 3.84 -7.96
N ASP A 79 -11.18 4.28 -8.81
CA ASP A 79 -10.94 3.68 -10.12
C ASP A 79 -10.49 2.21 -10.00
N PHE A 80 -9.54 1.92 -9.12
CA PHE A 80 -9.02 0.57 -8.93
C PHE A 80 -10.11 -0.41 -8.49
N PHE A 81 -10.94 -0.05 -7.51
CA PHE A 81 -12.02 -0.93 -7.07
C PHE A 81 -13.15 -1.03 -8.09
N ALA A 82 -13.49 0.05 -8.80
CA ALA A 82 -14.48 -0.01 -9.87
C ALA A 82 -14.08 -0.98 -11.00
N ARG A 83 -12.77 -1.06 -11.31
CA ARG A 83 -12.23 -2.01 -12.30
C ARG A 83 -12.18 -3.46 -11.81
N ASN A 84 -11.90 -3.67 -10.53
CA ASN A 84 -11.50 -4.99 -10.01
C ASN A 84 -12.51 -5.67 -9.07
N LEU A 85 -13.56 -4.96 -8.64
CA LEU A 85 -14.68 -5.51 -7.85
C LEU A 85 -16.03 -5.24 -8.54
N PRO A 86 -16.30 -5.90 -9.69
CA PRO A 86 -17.61 -5.81 -10.32
C PRO A 86 -18.70 -6.41 -9.42
N ALA A 87 -19.91 -5.86 -9.53
CA ALA A 87 -21.09 -6.29 -8.77
C ALA A 87 -21.50 -7.75 -9.03
#